data_AF-A0A7W1JL38-F1
#
_entry.id   AF-A0A7W1JL38-F1
#
_cell.length_a   1.000
_cell.length_b   1.000
_cell.length_c   1.000
_cell.angle_alpha   90.00
_cell.angle_beta   90.00
_cell.angle_gamma   90.00
#
_symmetry.space_group_name_H-M   'P 1'
#
loop_
_entity.id
_entity.type
_entity.pdbx_description
1 polymer ?
#
loop_
_entity_poly.entity_id
_entity_poly.type
_entity_poly.pdbx_seq_one_letter_code
_entity_poly.pdbx_strand_id
1 'polypeptide(L)'
;DVIAGKEQSAWADHTAVPQVMFTDPELAAVGLSEQQAREAGIDVKTVSYEIGSVAGGALLGAQGRAQLVIDQSERVVVGATFVGPNVGEMLHAATIAVVGKVPIATLWHAVPAFPTVSEVWLRLLEADRGV
;
A
#
# COMPACT_ATOMS: atom_id res chain seq x y z
N ASP A 1 -6.50 -0.66 -26.72
CA ASP A 1 -6.82 0.64 -27.30
C ASP A 1 -8.25 0.60 -27.85
N VAL A 2 -9.19 1.19 -27.11
CA VAL A 2 -10.60 1.28 -27.49
C VAL A 2 -10.82 2.11 -28.77
N ILE A 3 -9.89 3.02 -29.11
CA ILE A 3 -9.95 3.82 -30.34
C ILE A 3 -9.54 2.96 -31.55
N ALA A 4 -8.61 2.02 -31.36
CA ALA A 4 -8.18 1.07 -32.39
C ALA A 4 -9.03 -0.22 -32.47
N GLY A 5 -10.20 -0.26 -31.82
CA GLY A 5 -11.09 -1.42 -31.82
C GLY A 5 -10.56 -2.64 -31.05
N LYS A 6 -9.53 -2.47 -30.21
CA LYS A 6 -9.04 -3.53 -29.34
C LYS A 6 -9.87 -3.57 -28.07
N GLU A 7 -10.33 -4.75 -27.68
CA GLU A 7 -10.93 -4.94 -26.35
C GLU A 7 -9.99 -4.43 -25.27
N GLN A 8 -10.53 -3.62 -24.37
CA GLN A 8 -9.87 -3.17 -23.15
C GLN A 8 -10.89 -3.18 -22.03
N SER A 9 -10.50 -3.68 -20.87
CA SER A 9 -11.26 -3.59 -19.65
C SER A 9 -10.54 -2.65 -18.68
N ALA A 10 -11.21 -1.59 -18.24
CA ALA A 10 -10.74 -0.75 -17.14
C ALA A 10 -11.04 -1.47 -15.82
N TRP A 11 -10.10 -2.27 -15.35
CA TRP A 11 -10.30 -3.10 -14.16
C TRP A 11 -9.84 -2.40 -12.88
N ALA A 12 -8.83 -1.52 -12.98
CA ALA A 12 -8.32 -0.73 -11.87
C ALA A 12 -9.40 0.19 -11.25
N ASP A 13 -10.32 0.71 -12.08
CA ASP A 13 -11.42 1.60 -11.68
C ASP A 13 -12.42 0.93 -10.70
N HIS A 14 -12.36 -0.38 -10.55
CA HIS A 14 -13.23 -1.14 -9.65
C HIS A 14 -12.50 -1.81 -8.48
N THR A 15 -11.17 -1.94 -8.55
CA THR A 15 -10.38 -2.70 -7.56
C THR A 15 -9.35 -1.87 -6.81
N ALA A 16 -8.88 -0.75 -7.37
CA ALA A 16 -7.72 -0.03 -6.86
C ALA A 16 -7.83 1.50 -7.03
N VAL A 17 -9.02 2.06 -6.78
CA VAL A 17 -9.23 3.50 -6.81
C VAL A 17 -8.48 4.15 -5.63
N PRO A 18 -7.48 5.02 -5.86
CA PRO A 18 -6.79 5.72 -4.78
C PRO A 18 -7.69 6.78 -4.15
N GLN A 19 -7.58 6.93 -2.83
CA GLN A 19 -8.29 7.92 -2.04
C GLN A 19 -7.31 8.67 -1.14
N VAL A 20 -7.39 10.00 -1.12
CA VAL A 20 -6.61 10.85 -0.22
C VAL A 20 -7.54 11.85 0.47
N MET A 21 -7.43 11.92 1.80
CA MET A 21 -8.08 12.91 2.63
C MET A 21 -6.99 13.84 3.17
N PHE A 22 -7.00 15.10 2.72
CA PHE A 22 -6.01 16.12 3.06
C PHE A 22 -6.28 16.77 4.43
N THR A 23 -6.54 15.93 5.44
CA THR A 23 -6.57 16.34 6.85
C THR A 23 -5.14 16.51 7.38
N ASP A 24 -5.00 16.94 8.64
CA ASP A 24 -3.72 16.99 9.34
C ASP A 24 -3.75 16.03 10.55
N PRO A 25 -3.10 14.86 10.50
CA PRO A 25 -2.32 14.31 9.37
C PRO A 25 -3.21 13.82 8.20
N GLU A 26 -2.60 13.64 7.02
CA GLU A 26 -3.29 13.10 5.85
C GLU A 26 -3.65 11.62 6.05
N LEU A 27 -4.70 11.17 5.37
CA LEU A 27 -5.03 9.76 5.21
C LEU A 27 -5.06 9.40 3.73
N ALA A 28 -4.30 8.39 3.35
CA ALA A 28 -4.25 7.87 1.98
C ALA A 28 -4.54 6.37 1.97
N ALA A 29 -5.39 5.90 1.06
CA ALA A 29 -5.77 4.50 0.97
C ALA A 29 -6.04 4.05 -0.46
N VAL A 30 -5.82 2.76 -0.73
CA VAL A 30 -6.18 2.11 -2.00
C VAL A 30 -6.51 0.64 -1.75
N GLY A 31 -7.42 0.09 -2.55
CA GLY A 31 -7.81 -1.31 -2.46
C GLY A 31 -8.72 -1.62 -1.27
N LEU A 32 -8.68 -2.86 -0.78
CA LEU A 32 -9.56 -3.36 0.26
C LEU A 32 -9.02 -3.08 1.67
N SER A 33 -9.90 -2.67 2.58
CA SER A 33 -9.62 -2.80 4.01
C SER A 33 -9.57 -4.28 4.42
N GLU A 34 -9.00 -4.57 5.59
CA GLU A 34 -9.01 -5.94 6.13
C GLU A 34 -10.43 -6.51 6.22
N GLN A 35 -11.37 -5.70 6.73
CA GLN A 35 -12.76 -6.09 6.86
C GLN A 35 -13.37 -6.42 5.49
N GLN A 36 -13.20 -5.53 4.51
CA GLN A 36 -13.73 -5.73 3.15
C GLN A 36 -13.13 -6.98 2.49
N ALA A 37 -11.83 -7.23 2.67
CA ALA A 37 -11.18 -8.41 2.13
C ALA A 37 -11.69 -9.71 2.76
N ARG A 38 -11.89 -9.72 4.08
CA ARG A 38 -12.49 -10.86 4.80
C ARG A 38 -13.94 -11.10 4.40
N GLU A 39 -14.74 -10.04 4.27
CA GLU A 39 -16.14 -10.11 3.79
C GLU A 39 -16.22 -10.63 2.35
N ALA A 40 -15.23 -10.32 1.51
CA ALA A 40 -15.09 -10.86 0.17
C ALA A 40 -14.56 -12.31 0.12
N GLY A 41 -14.29 -12.94 1.27
CA GLY A 41 -13.82 -14.32 1.36
C GLY A 41 -12.34 -14.52 1.04
N ILE A 42 -11.54 -13.45 1.07
CA ILE A 42 -10.09 -13.50 0.83
C ILE A 42 -9.38 -13.83 2.15
N ASP A 43 -8.50 -14.84 2.14
CA ASP A 43 -7.62 -15.12 3.27
C ASP A 43 -6.50 -14.08 3.33
N VAL A 44 -6.58 -13.16 4.28
CA VAL A 44 -5.67 -12.02 4.40
C VAL A 44 -4.91 -11.96 5.71
N LYS A 45 -3.66 -11.50 5.61
CA LYS A 45 -2.83 -11.04 6.72
C LYS A 45 -2.68 -9.53 6.62
N THR A 46 -2.82 -8.84 7.74
CA THR A 46 -2.47 -7.42 7.86
C THR A 46 -1.14 -7.24 8.55
N VAL A 47 -0.37 -6.28 8.06
CA VAL A 47 0.89 -5.83 8.67
C VAL A 47 0.85 -4.32 8.79
N SER A 48 1.30 -3.78 9.91
CA SER A 48 1.33 -2.34 10.14
C SER A 48 2.63 -1.90 10.78
N TYR A 49 3.00 -0.65 10.53
CA TYR A 49 4.21 -0.05 11.09
C TYR A 49 3.98 1.44 11.35
N GLU A 50 4.55 1.94 12.44
CA GLU A 50 4.48 3.37 12.79
C GLU A 50 5.43 4.17 11.90
N ILE A 51 4.89 5.15 11.17
CA ILE A 51 5.66 5.97 10.23
C ILE A 51 6.78 6.73 10.95
N GLY A 52 6.54 7.20 12.17
CA GLY A 52 7.56 7.89 12.97
C GLY A 52 8.77 7.01 13.37
N SER A 53 8.68 5.70 13.18
CA SER A 53 9.72 4.74 13.56
C SER A 53 10.72 4.41 12.43
N VAL A 54 10.57 5.02 11.24
CA VAL A 54 11.61 4.98 10.18
C VAL A 54 12.44 6.26 10.19
N ALA A 55 13.66 6.22 9.62
CA ALA A 55 14.58 7.36 9.72
C ALA A 55 14.01 8.63 9.08
N GLY A 56 13.47 8.54 7.87
CA GLY A 56 12.80 9.67 7.22
C GLY A 56 11.59 10.21 8.01
N GLY A 57 10.81 9.34 8.67
CA GLY A 57 9.69 9.76 9.52
C GLY A 57 10.16 10.47 10.79
N ALA A 58 11.17 9.94 11.46
CA ALA A 58 11.76 10.53 12.66
C ALA A 58 12.35 11.93 12.38
N LEU A 59 13.03 12.11 11.23
CA LEU A 59 13.58 13.40 10.81
C LEU A 59 12.50 14.47 10.62
N LEU A 60 11.31 14.08 10.19
CA LEU A 60 10.17 14.96 9.98
C LEU A 60 9.32 15.16 11.25
N GLY A 61 9.63 14.45 12.35
CA GLY A 61 8.74 14.38 13.52
C GLY A 61 7.37 13.79 13.18
N ALA A 62 7.31 12.93 12.15
CA ALA A 62 6.07 12.38 11.63
C ALA A 62 5.39 11.46 12.65
N GLN A 63 4.08 11.56 12.73
CA GLN A 63 3.22 10.63 13.46
C GLN A 63 2.28 9.92 12.48
N GLY A 64 1.77 8.77 12.91
CA GLY A 64 0.81 7.97 12.16
C GLY A 64 1.36 6.62 11.74
N ARG A 65 0.56 5.90 10.94
CA ARG A 65 0.68 4.46 10.76
C ARG A 65 0.50 4.09 9.30
N ALA A 66 1.30 3.14 8.83
CA ALA A 66 1.11 2.46 7.56
C ALA A 66 0.58 1.05 7.80
N GLN A 67 -0.28 0.56 6.91
CA GLN A 67 -0.81 -0.80 6.95
C GLN A 67 -0.95 -1.36 5.55
N LEU A 68 -0.58 -2.63 5.36
CA LEU A 68 -0.90 -3.42 4.17
C LEU A 68 -1.89 -4.53 4.51
N VAL A 69 -2.71 -4.89 3.54
CA VAL A 69 -3.58 -6.06 3.52
C VAL A 69 -3.06 -7.00 2.45
N ILE A 70 -2.62 -8.20 2.83
CA ILE A 70 -1.90 -9.14 1.98
C ILE A 70 -2.73 -10.42 1.83
N ASP A 71 -3.10 -10.75 0.60
CA ASP A 71 -3.70 -12.05 0.26
C ASP A 71 -2.67 -13.16 0.45
N GLN A 72 -2.99 -14.14 1.30
CA GLN A 72 -2.08 -15.25 1.62
C GLN A 72 -2.00 -16.30 0.51
N SER A 73 -3.03 -16.41 -0.32
CA SER A 73 -3.11 -17.36 -1.43
C SER A 73 -2.32 -16.88 -2.65
N GLU A 74 -2.59 -15.65 -3.11
CA GLU A 74 -1.90 -15.06 -4.27
C GLU A 74 -0.56 -14.42 -3.88
N ARG A 75 -0.32 -14.15 -2.60
CA ARG A 75 0.86 -13.45 -2.07
C ARG A 75 1.07 -12.11 -2.75
N VAL A 76 0.01 -11.29 -2.78
CA VAL A 76 -0.03 -9.92 -3.32
C VAL A 76 -0.69 -8.97 -2.32
N VAL A 77 -0.41 -7.67 -2.45
CA VAL A 77 -1.11 -6.63 -1.69
C VAL A 77 -2.48 -6.39 -2.32
N VAL A 78 -3.55 -6.51 -1.54
CA VAL A 78 -4.94 -6.23 -1.97
C VAL A 78 -5.48 -4.92 -1.41
N GLY A 79 -4.76 -4.31 -0.47
CA GLY A 79 -5.06 -2.96 0.00
C GLY A 79 -3.94 -2.37 0.84
N ALA A 80 -3.92 -1.05 0.92
CA ALA A 80 -2.96 -0.28 1.70
C ALA A 80 -3.65 0.94 2.32
N THR A 81 -3.20 1.32 3.51
CA THR A 81 -3.64 2.54 4.20
C THR A 81 -2.44 3.19 4.87
N PHE A 82 -2.31 4.49 4.68
CA PHE A 82 -1.27 5.32 5.26
C PHE A 82 -1.92 6.50 5.96
N VAL A 83 -1.46 6.82 7.17
CA VAL A 83 -1.84 8.02 7.91
C VAL A 83 -0.56 8.71 8.33
N GLY A 84 -0.37 9.96 7.96
CA GLY A 84 0.83 10.72 8.28
C GLY A 84 1.01 11.95 7.38
N PRO A 85 2.08 12.75 7.56
CA PRO A 85 2.36 13.88 6.70
C PRO A 85 2.75 13.42 5.29
N ASN A 86 2.16 14.04 4.26
CA ASN A 86 2.45 13.81 2.83
C ASN A 86 2.29 12.35 2.37
N VAL A 87 1.45 11.54 3.04
CA VAL A 87 1.25 10.14 2.65
C VAL A 87 0.50 9.99 1.32
N GLY A 88 -0.19 11.03 0.86
CA GLY A 88 -0.77 11.08 -0.49
C GLY A 88 0.27 10.81 -1.59
N GLU A 89 1.52 11.30 -1.42
CA GLU A 89 2.61 11.09 -2.38
C GLU A 89 3.10 9.63 -2.43
N MET A 90 2.94 8.88 -1.34
CA MET A 90 3.31 7.47 -1.30
C MET A 90 2.26 6.56 -1.94
N LEU A 91 1.02 7.05 -2.06
CA LEU A 91 -0.13 6.23 -2.44
C LEU A 91 0.03 5.61 -3.83
N HIS A 92 0.66 6.31 -4.76
CA HIS A 92 0.83 5.81 -6.13
C HIS A 92 1.61 4.49 -6.19
N ALA A 93 2.63 4.31 -5.34
CA ALA A 93 3.36 3.06 -5.26
C ALA A 93 2.47 1.90 -4.79
N ALA A 94 1.57 2.16 -3.82
CA ALA A 94 0.59 1.17 -3.39
C ALA A 94 -0.42 0.85 -4.48
N THR A 95 -0.90 1.86 -5.22
CA THR A 95 -1.78 1.65 -6.37
C THR A 95 -1.13 0.74 -7.40
N ILE A 96 0.14 0.96 -7.74
CA ILE A 96 0.89 0.08 -8.66
C ILE A 96 1.02 -1.33 -8.08
N ALA A 97 1.25 -1.50 -6.78
CA ALA A 97 1.35 -2.83 -6.18
C ALA A 97 0.03 -3.61 -6.29
N VAL A 98 -1.11 -2.94 -6.01
CA VAL A 98 -2.45 -3.55 -6.07
C VAL A 98 -2.89 -3.81 -7.52
N VAL A 99 -2.80 -2.81 -8.40
CA VAL A 99 -3.13 -2.93 -9.84
C VAL A 99 -2.13 -3.83 -10.56
N GLY A 100 -0.88 -3.90 -10.14
CA GLY A 100 0.09 -4.80 -10.76
C GLY A 100 -0.09 -6.26 -10.31
N LYS A 101 -0.91 -6.51 -9.27
CA LYS A 101 -0.86 -7.74 -8.48
C LYS A 101 0.59 -8.14 -8.23
N VAL A 102 1.41 -7.17 -7.81
CA VAL A 102 2.87 -7.37 -7.70
C VAL A 102 3.11 -8.41 -6.60
N PRO A 103 3.74 -9.56 -6.91
CA PRO A 103 4.02 -10.57 -5.89
C PRO A 103 4.88 -9.98 -4.78
N ILE A 104 4.60 -10.34 -3.52
CA ILE A 104 5.39 -9.90 -2.35
C ILE A 104 6.88 -10.23 -2.52
N ALA A 105 7.21 -11.35 -3.18
CA ALA A 105 8.58 -11.72 -3.52
C ALA A 105 9.26 -10.70 -4.43
N THR A 106 8.55 -10.14 -5.42
CA THR A 106 9.05 -9.07 -6.30
C THR A 106 9.09 -7.74 -5.56
N LEU A 107 8.04 -7.41 -4.80
CA LEU A 107 7.93 -6.16 -4.06
C LEU A 107 9.06 -5.99 -3.03
N TRP A 108 9.57 -7.10 -2.47
CA TRP A 108 10.77 -7.11 -1.62
C TRP A 108 12.00 -6.47 -2.25
N HIS A 109 12.12 -6.48 -3.57
CA HIS A 109 13.24 -5.90 -4.30
C HIS A 109 13.03 -4.42 -4.65
N ALA A 110 11.86 -3.84 -4.37
CA ALA A 110 11.60 -2.42 -4.52
C ALA A 110 12.22 -1.66 -3.33
N VAL A 111 13.53 -1.40 -3.41
CA VAL A 111 14.29 -0.74 -2.35
C VAL A 111 13.81 0.71 -2.18
N PRO A 112 13.34 1.12 -0.99
CA PRO A 112 12.95 2.50 -0.74
C PRO A 112 14.17 3.42 -0.66
N ALA A 113 14.00 4.68 -1.06
CA ALA A 113 15.03 5.69 -0.89
C ALA A 113 15.28 6.00 0.60
N PHE A 114 16.52 6.32 0.96
CA PHE A 114 16.92 6.64 2.33
C PHE A 114 17.61 8.02 2.40
N PRO A 115 17.28 8.86 3.40
CA PRO A 115 16.19 8.72 4.37
C PRO A 115 14.85 9.25 3.79
N THR A 116 13.79 8.45 3.82
CA THR A 116 12.43 8.87 3.41
C THR A 116 11.34 8.15 4.20
N VAL A 117 10.13 8.70 4.24
CA VAL A 117 8.98 8.01 4.86
C VAL A 117 8.66 6.68 4.14
N SER A 118 8.97 6.58 2.85
CA SER A 118 8.83 5.35 2.06
C SER A 118 9.63 4.17 2.58
N GLU A 119 10.61 4.36 3.47
CA GLU A 119 11.26 3.27 4.21
C GLU A 119 10.27 2.36 4.94
N VAL A 120 9.05 2.84 5.24
CA VAL A 120 7.99 2.03 5.85
C VAL A 120 7.63 0.80 5.01
N TRP A 121 7.80 0.85 3.68
CA TRP A 121 7.60 -0.31 2.81
C TRP A 121 8.49 -1.49 3.18
N LEU A 122 9.78 -1.24 3.44
CA LEU A 122 10.71 -2.27 3.88
C LEU A 122 10.24 -2.88 5.21
N ARG A 123 9.87 -2.03 6.18
CA ARG A 123 9.43 -2.48 7.50
C ARG A 123 8.14 -3.28 7.47
N LEU A 124 7.19 -2.93 6.59
CA LEU A 124 5.95 -3.68 6.39
C LEU A 124 6.24 -5.07 5.81
N LEU A 125 7.20 -5.19 4.90
CA LEU A 125 7.58 -6.48 4.30
C LEU A 125 8.44 -7.34 5.25
N GLU A 126 9.26 -6.73 6.10
CA GLU A 126 9.95 -7.40 7.21
C GLU A 126 8.94 -7.97 8.21
N ALA A 127 7.94 -7.18 8.61
CA ALA A 127 6.84 -7.62 9.47
C ALA A 127 6.01 -8.77 8.84
N ASP A 128 5.82 -8.77 7.51
CA ASP A 128 5.20 -9.91 6.82
C ASP A 128 6.05 -11.18 6.92
N ARG A 129 7.38 -11.06 6.85
CA ARG A 129 8.32 -12.18 6.99
C ARG A 129 8.57 -12.61 8.44
N GLY A 130 8.23 -11.78 9.41
CA GLY A 130 8.48 -12.03 10.83
C GLY A 130 9.94 -11.81 11.23
N VAL A 131 10.62 -10.86 10.58
CA VAL A 131 12.00 -10.43 10.88
C VAL A 131 12.07 -8.97 11.29
#